data_AF-A0A534URL3-F1
#
_entry.id   AF-A0A534URL3-F1
#
_cell.length_a   1.000
_cell.length_b   1.000
_cell.length_c   1.000
_cell.angle_alpha   90.00
_cell.angle_beta   90.00
_cell.angle_gamma   90.00
#
_symmetry.space_group_name_H-M   'P 1'
#
loop_
_entity.id
_entity.type
_entity.pdbx_description
1 polymer ?
#
loop_
_entity_poly.entity_id
_entity_poly.type
_entity_poly.pdbx_seq_one_letter_code
_entity_poly.pdbx_strand_id
1 'polypeptide(L)'
;MAEDKQPTAGELFDLLWERLAELLGTAATATLVRRATKRAAAEGLPMVSVNHNTLNYEYKVPESWRRAAETNALRSLRELAKELGVLLTRLTGPVVVEQLEREPRFRQSGVSFVES
;
A
#
# COMPACT_ATOMS: atom_id res chain seq x y z
N MET A 1 0.46 -6.54 28.94
CA MET A 1 1.53 -5.81 28.23
C MET A 1 1.47 -6.31 26.80
N ALA A 2 0.85 -5.56 25.89
CA ALA A 2 0.88 -5.92 24.48
C ALA A 2 2.29 -5.56 23.98
N GLU A 3 3.04 -6.57 23.57
CA GLU A 3 4.32 -6.38 22.89
C GLU A 3 4.06 -5.46 21.70
N ASP A 4 4.74 -4.31 21.66
CA ASP A 4 4.63 -3.28 20.62
C ASP A 4 5.29 -3.82 19.33
N LYS A 5 4.68 -4.86 18.76
CA LYS A 5 5.19 -5.57 17.60
C LYS A 5 4.95 -4.66 16.41
N GLN A 6 6.04 -4.17 15.82
CA GLN A 6 5.98 -3.39 14.59
C GLN A 6 5.17 -4.17 13.53
N PRO A 7 4.22 -3.50 12.85
CA PRO A 7 3.40 -4.16 11.84
C PRO A 7 4.26 -4.61 10.67
N THR A 8 3.94 -5.77 10.13
CA THR A 8 4.53 -6.31 8.91
C THR A 8 4.10 -5.49 7.70
N ALA A 9 4.86 -5.55 6.60
CA ALA A 9 4.48 -4.87 5.35
C ALA A 9 3.11 -5.36 4.82
N GLY A 10 2.78 -6.62 5.07
CA GLY A 10 1.47 -7.20 4.74
C GLY A 10 0.34 -6.56 5.54
N GLU A 11 0.49 -6.40 6.86
CA GLU A 11 -0.52 -5.74 7.70
C GLU A 11 -0.70 -4.25 7.33
N LEU A 12 0.39 -3.56 6.99
CA LEU A 12 0.32 -2.19 6.49
C LEU A 12 -0.37 -2.12 5.12
N PHE A 13 -0.13 -3.10 4.25
CA PHE A 13 -0.81 -3.16 2.96
C PHE A 13 -2.32 -3.45 3.11
N ASP A 14 -2.69 -4.38 3.99
CA ASP A 14 -4.09 -4.69 4.27
C ASP A 14 -4.83 -3.43 4.73
N LEU A 15 -4.24 -2.69 5.68
CA LEU A 15 -4.76 -1.40 6.14
C LEU A 15 -4.89 -0.38 5.01
N LEU A 16 -3.87 -0.26 4.15
CA LEU A 16 -3.90 0.66 3.01
C LEU A 16 -5.05 0.32 2.06
N TRP A 17 -5.21 -0.96 1.74
CA TRP A 17 -6.30 -1.42 0.88
C TRP A 17 -7.67 -1.09 1.48
N GLU A 18 -7.88 -1.39 2.76
CA GLU A 18 -9.12 -1.10 3.48
C GLU A 18 -9.46 0.40 3.42
N ARG A 19 -8.51 1.27 3.79
CA ARG A 19 -8.70 2.73 3.76
C ARG A 19 -9.04 3.25 2.37
N LEU A 20 -8.34 2.78 1.33
CA LEU A 20 -8.63 3.20 -0.03
C LEU A 20 -9.97 2.66 -0.51
N ALA A 21 -10.32 1.43 -0.18
CA ALA A 21 -11.61 0.84 -0.54
C ALA A 21 -12.78 1.56 0.14
N GLU A 22 -12.61 2.02 1.39
CA GLU A 22 -13.59 2.87 2.09
C GLU A 22 -13.78 4.22 1.40
N LEU A 23 -12.69 4.85 0.94
CA LEU A 23 -12.73 6.20 0.36
C LEU A 23 -13.13 6.24 -1.12
N LEU A 24 -12.68 5.25 -1.90
CA LEU A 24 -12.74 5.27 -3.36
C LEU A 24 -13.55 4.10 -3.95
N GLY A 25 -13.89 3.10 -3.14
CA GLY A 25 -14.45 1.84 -3.58
C GLY A 25 -13.39 0.84 -4.07
N THR A 26 -13.68 -0.45 -3.92
CA THR A 26 -12.73 -1.55 -4.17
C THR A 26 -12.21 -1.57 -5.61
N ALA A 27 -13.02 -1.22 -6.60
CA ALA A 27 -12.61 -1.22 -8.01
C ALA A 27 -11.55 -0.16 -8.33
N ALA A 28 -11.72 1.06 -7.79
CA ALA A 28 -10.76 2.14 -7.93
C ALA A 28 -9.44 1.79 -7.21
N THR A 29 -9.54 1.28 -5.98
CA THR A 29 -8.40 0.80 -5.19
C THR A 29 -7.60 -0.26 -5.95
N ALA A 30 -8.26 -1.29 -6.46
CA ALA A 30 -7.62 -2.37 -7.21
C ALA A 30 -6.88 -1.84 -8.46
N THR A 31 -7.51 -0.94 -9.21
CA THR A 31 -6.93 -0.34 -10.40
C THR A 31 -5.70 0.51 -10.07
N LEU A 32 -5.78 1.32 -9.01
CA LEU A 32 -4.69 2.17 -8.54
C LEU A 32 -3.50 1.35 -8.03
N VAL A 33 -3.76 0.36 -7.17
CA VAL A 33 -2.72 -0.53 -6.65
C VAL A 33 -2.05 -1.29 -7.80
N ARG A 34 -2.82 -1.82 -8.75
CA ARG A 34 -2.25 -2.50 -9.93
C ARG A 34 -1.36 -1.57 -10.75
N ARG A 35 -1.77 -0.31 -10.91
CA ARG A 35 -0.99 0.69 -11.67
C ARG A 35 0.26 1.12 -10.93
N ALA A 36 0.17 1.40 -9.64
CA ALA A 36 1.31 1.76 -8.80
C ALA A 36 2.31 0.61 -8.71
N THR A 37 1.84 -0.62 -8.55
CA THR A 37 2.68 -1.83 -8.56
C THR A 37 3.49 -1.92 -9.85
N LYS A 38 2.86 -1.71 -11.01
CA LYS A 38 3.56 -1.73 -12.31
C LYS A 38 4.63 -0.65 -12.45
N ARG A 39 4.48 0.49 -11.76
CA ARG A 39 5.46 1.59 -11.79
C ARG A 39 6.57 1.40 -10.76
N ALA A 40 6.21 0.91 -9.58
CA ALA A 40 7.13 0.63 -8.48
C ALA A 40 7.89 -0.70 -8.65
N ALA A 41 7.56 -1.51 -9.66
CA ALA A 41 8.29 -2.72 -10.02
C ALA A 41 9.69 -2.35 -10.58
N ALA A 42 10.58 -1.91 -9.70
CA ALA A 42 12.01 -1.93 -9.92
C ALA A 42 12.50 -3.39 -9.97
N GLU A 43 13.61 -3.64 -10.68
CA GLU A 43 14.09 -4.98 -11.02
C GLU A 43 14.19 -5.91 -9.79
N GLY A 44 13.29 -6.91 -9.73
CA GLY A 44 13.44 -8.12 -8.90
C GLY A 44 12.76 -8.14 -7.53
N LEU A 45 12.09 -7.07 -7.08
CA LEU A 45 11.40 -7.11 -5.78
C LEU A 45 10.00 -7.73 -5.86
N PRO A 46 9.65 -8.68 -4.96
CA PRO A 46 8.33 -9.28 -4.93
C PRO A 46 7.28 -8.23 -4.53
N MET A 47 6.24 -8.14 -5.35
CA MET A 47 5.24 -7.09 -5.30
C MET A 47 3.83 -7.67 -5.16
N VAL A 48 2.89 -6.84 -4.71
CA VAL A 48 1.48 -7.23 -4.55
C VAL A 48 0.87 -7.50 -5.92
N SER A 49 0.11 -8.59 -6.03
CA SER A 49 -0.69 -8.87 -7.22
C SER A 49 -2.15 -8.54 -6.96
N VAL A 50 -2.81 -7.89 -7.91
CA VAL A 50 -4.24 -7.59 -7.84
C VAL A 50 -4.92 -8.33 -8.98
N ASN A 51 -5.84 -9.23 -8.62
CA ASN A 51 -6.62 -10.02 -9.56
C ASN A 51 -8.09 -9.62 -9.49
N HIS A 52 -8.75 -9.76 -10.63
CA HIS A 52 -10.20 -9.63 -10.72
C HIS A 52 -10.78 -11.04 -10.80
N ASN A 53 -11.49 -11.45 -9.74
CA ASN A 53 -12.39 -12.59 -9.81
C ASN A 53 -13.78 -12.05 -10.18
N THR A 54 -14.58 -12.83 -10.91
CA THR A 54 -15.82 -12.44 -11.63
C THR A 54 -16.78 -11.46 -10.95
N LEU A 55 -16.74 -11.32 -9.62
CA LEU A 55 -17.53 -10.36 -8.84
C LEU A 55 -16.71 -9.47 -7.88
N ASN A 56 -15.45 -9.79 -7.58
CA ASN A 56 -14.65 -9.13 -6.54
C ASN A 56 -13.20 -8.89 -6.99
N TYR A 57 -12.64 -7.75 -6.58
CA TYR A 57 -11.21 -7.52 -6.67
C TYR A 57 -10.51 -8.06 -5.43
N GLU A 58 -9.55 -8.94 -5.65
CA GLU A 58 -8.73 -9.54 -4.60
C GLU A 58 -7.27 -9.18 -4.82
N TYR A 59 -6.52 -9.06 -3.73
CA TYR A 59 -5.08 -8.90 -3.77
C TYR A 59 -4.39 -10.07 -3.09
N LYS A 60 -3.15 -10.34 -3.51
CA LYS A 60 -2.23 -11.23 -2.82
C LYS A 60 -0.93 -10.50 -2.57
N VAL A 61 -0.57 -10.38 -1.29
CA VAL A 61 0.76 -9.93 -0.88
C VAL A 61 1.75 -11.09 -0.93
N PRO A 62 3.03 -10.85 -1.25
CA PRO A 62 4.07 -11.87 -1.15
C PRO A 62 4.19 -12.42 0.27
N GLU A 63 4.55 -13.70 0.44
CA GLU A 63 4.72 -14.31 1.76
C GLU A 63 5.78 -13.57 2.61
N SER A 64 6.83 -13.05 1.96
CA SER A 64 7.86 -12.25 2.61
C SER A 64 7.32 -11.00 3.29
N TRP A 65 6.19 -10.43 2.82
CA TRP A 65 5.56 -9.27 3.44
C TRP A 65 4.88 -9.59 4.77
N ARG A 66 4.54 -10.87 5.03
CA ARG A 66 3.95 -11.32 6.29
C ARG A 66 5.01 -11.64 7.36
N ARG A 67 6.30 -11.57 7.02
CA ARG A 67 7.40 -11.81 7.95
C ARG A 67 7.79 -10.51 8.65
N ALA A 68 7.92 -10.55 9.96
CA ALA A 68 8.40 -9.41 10.74
C ALA A 68 9.84 -9.05 10.35
N ALA A 69 10.18 -7.76 10.40
CA ALA A 69 11.52 -7.23 10.12
C ALA A 69 12.09 -7.49 8.70
N GLU A 70 11.26 -7.87 7.72
CA GLU A 70 11.70 -8.03 6.33
C GLU A 70 11.90 -6.66 5.66
N THR A 71 13.15 -6.18 5.64
CA THR A 71 13.52 -4.85 5.14
C THR A 71 13.14 -4.66 3.67
N ASN A 72 13.26 -5.71 2.84
CA ASN A 72 12.92 -5.61 1.42
C ASN A 72 11.42 -5.43 1.21
N ALA A 73 10.59 -6.09 2.02
CA ALA A 73 9.14 -5.94 1.94
C ALA A 73 8.69 -4.52 2.30
N LEU A 74 9.28 -3.93 3.35
CA LEU A 74 8.98 -2.55 3.72
C LEU A 74 9.49 -1.54 2.68
N ARG A 75 10.64 -1.81 2.04
CA ARG A 75 11.13 -1.03 0.89
C ARG A 75 10.13 -1.10 -0.27
N SER A 76 9.67 -2.28 -0.65
CA SER A 76 8.68 -2.45 -1.73
C SER A 76 7.37 -1.72 -1.42
N LEU A 77 6.91 -1.75 -0.16
CA LEU A 77 5.73 -1.00 0.26
C LEU A 77 5.93 0.52 0.15
N ARG A 78 7.11 1.04 0.51
CA ARG A 78 7.42 2.48 0.38
C ARG A 78 7.41 2.93 -1.08
N GLU A 79 8.00 2.15 -1.98
CA GLU A 79 7.98 2.47 -3.41
C GLU A 79 6.55 2.40 -3.98
N LEU A 80 5.75 1.43 -3.54
CA LEU A 80 4.32 1.39 -3.86
C LEU A 80 3.58 2.64 -3.37
N ALA A 81 3.82 3.05 -2.12
CA ALA A 81 3.16 4.19 -1.48
C ALA A 81 3.45 5.51 -2.21
N LYS A 82 4.70 5.73 -2.64
CA LYS A 82 5.09 6.89 -3.46
C LYS A 82 4.32 6.92 -4.78
N GLU A 83 4.32 5.81 -5.52
CA GLU A 83 3.61 5.71 -6.80
C GLU A 83 2.10 5.88 -6.65
N LEU A 84 1.52 5.35 -5.57
CA LEU A 84 0.13 5.58 -5.20
C LEU A 84 -0.14 7.06 -4.90
N GLY A 85 0.73 7.70 -4.12
CA GLY A 85 0.64 9.11 -3.77
C GLY A 85 0.54 10.03 -4.98
N VAL A 86 1.40 9.80 -5.98
CA VAL A 86 1.37 10.52 -7.27
C VAL A 86 0.04 10.29 -7.99
N LEU A 87 -0.45 9.05 -8.04
CA LEU A 87 -1.70 8.73 -8.73
C LEU A 87 -2.93 9.32 -8.02
N LEU A 88 -2.98 9.22 -6.69
CA LEU A 88 -4.04 9.75 -5.85
C LEU A 88 -4.10 11.26 -5.98
N THR A 89 -2.98 11.96 -5.80
CA THR A 89 -2.92 13.42 -5.92
C THR A 89 -3.45 13.91 -7.27
N ARG A 90 -3.12 13.21 -8.36
CA ARG A 90 -3.58 13.57 -9.70
C ARG A 90 -5.09 13.37 -9.91
N LEU A 91 -5.71 12.41 -9.23
CA LEU A 91 -7.12 12.06 -9.45
C LEU A 91 -8.06 12.72 -8.44
N THR A 92 -7.60 12.91 -7.21
CA THR A 92 -8.44 13.36 -6.09
C THR A 92 -7.99 14.69 -5.49
N GLY A 93 -6.91 15.28 -6.02
CA GLY A 93 -6.17 16.30 -5.28
C GLY A 93 -5.50 15.69 -4.02
N PRO A 94 -5.00 16.53 -3.11
CA PRO A 94 -4.21 16.07 -1.96
C PRO A 94 -5.02 15.35 -0.88
N VAL A 95 -6.35 15.41 -0.92
CA VAL A 95 -7.23 15.01 0.19
C VAL A 95 -7.01 13.56 0.65
N VAL A 96 -6.94 12.61 -0.29
CA VAL A 96 -6.74 11.19 0.07
C VAL A 96 -5.34 10.97 0.63
N VAL A 97 -4.32 11.62 0.06
CA VAL A 97 -2.93 11.52 0.52
C VAL A 97 -2.80 12.09 1.93
N GLU A 98 -3.37 13.27 2.20
CA GLU A 98 -3.38 13.89 3.53
C GLU A 98 -4.08 13.00 4.58
N GLN A 99 -5.13 12.28 4.20
CA GLN A 99 -5.79 11.34 5.09
C GLN A 99 -4.91 10.11 5.39
N LEU A 100 -4.23 9.57 4.38
CA LEU A 100 -3.29 8.46 4.58
C LEU A 100 -2.09 8.87 5.46
N GLU A 101 -1.54 10.07 5.28
CA GLU A 101 -0.45 10.62 6.09
C GLU A 101 -0.82 10.83 7.58
N ARG A 102 -2.13 10.91 7.88
CA ARG A 102 -2.63 11.03 9.26
C ARG A 102 -2.73 9.67 9.97
N GLU A 103 -2.65 8.55 9.27
CA GLU A 103 -2.68 7.22 9.88
C GLU A 103 -1.34 6.92 10.57
N PRO A 104 -1.31 6.82 11.92
CA PRO A 104 -0.05 6.70 12.67
C PRO A 104 0.78 5.47 12.29
N ARG A 105 0.12 4.37 11.91
CA ARG A 105 0.79 3.11 11.55
C ARG A 105 1.72 3.26 10.36
N PHE A 106 1.36 4.08 9.36
CA PHE A 106 2.23 4.35 8.22
C PHE A 106 3.44 5.18 8.64
N ARG A 107 3.21 6.26 9.39
CA ARG A 107 4.27 7.15 9.87
C ARG A 107 5.30 6.42 10.75
N GLN A 108 4.82 5.63 11.71
CA GLN A 108 5.67 4.84 12.62
C GLN A 108 6.51 3.80 11.86
N SER A 109 6.04 3.35 10.71
CA SER A 109 6.72 2.38 9.84
C SER A 109 7.58 3.05 8.76
N GLY A 110 7.62 4.39 8.72
CA GLY A 110 8.32 5.17 7.70
C GLY A 110 7.75 4.99 6.29
N VAL A 111 6.44 4.76 6.18
CA VAL A 111 5.71 4.74 4.90
C VAL A 111 5.12 6.14 4.68
N SER A 112 5.44 6.73 3.53
CA SER A 112 5.00 8.07 3.11
C SER A 112 4.44 8.01 1.69
N PHE A 113 3.41 8.81 1.44
CA PHE A 113 2.69 8.94 0.17
C PHE A 113 3.02 10.27 -0.53
N VAL A 114 3.91 11.07 0.03
CA VAL A 114 4.40 12.31 -0.60
C VAL A 114 5.82 12.10 -1.12
N GLU A 115 6.12 12.62 -2.31
CA GLU A 115 7.51 12.74 -2.76
C GLU A 115 8.23 13.70 -1.82
N SER A 116 9.28 13.22 -1.15
CA SER A 116 10.18 14.00 -0.29
C SER A 116 11.46 14.31 -1.04
#